data_AF-A0A7S3JNX7-F1
#
_entry.id   AF-A0A7S3JNX7-F1
#
_cell.length_a   1.000
_cell.length_b   1.000
_cell.length_c   1.000
_cell.angle_alpha   90.00
_cell.angle_beta   90.00
_cell.angle_gamma   90.00
#
_symmetry.space_group_name_H-M   'P 1'
#
loop_
_entity.id
_entity.type
_entity.pdbx_description
1 polymer ?
#
loop_
_entity_poly.entity_id
_entity_poly.type
_entity_poly.pdbx_seq_one_letter_code
_entity_poly.pdbx_strand_id
1 'polypeptide(L)'
;AESLGRRRFSYSNAVGRSWMSQTEIVFSRVARERAKWASFALGVLPAPLLAVLCPGDIVFKTVVATATAAVQAGYYLASAEYHVARATEAVSIKARMAAVADTYANQAARFSALLPFTSALAGLCAAVATAVVEVNPGLSAIFPTIGALFAAAASVSKACCEADSSAAYQAADDLANIPPVDGSDLTIDASGRPTIVPRGSDKETFAPIAKIQSALNFLRGEKAQNVF
;
A
#
# COMPACT_ATOMS: atom_id res chain seq x y z
N ALA A 1 -14.72 -3.49 24.20
CA ALA A 1 -15.76 -3.70 23.19
C ALA A 1 -15.68 -2.56 22.18
N GLU A 2 -15.86 -2.86 20.89
CA GLU A 2 -16.10 -1.90 19.80
C GLU A 2 -14.92 -1.02 19.31
N SER A 3 -13.96 -1.65 18.63
CA SER A 3 -13.17 -0.95 17.59
C SER A 3 -12.95 -1.86 16.38
N LEU A 4 -14.05 -2.43 15.87
CA LEU A 4 -14.08 -3.18 14.61
C LEU A 4 -14.92 -2.46 13.52
N GLY A 5 -15.37 -1.23 13.78
CA GLY A 5 -16.39 -0.54 12.97
C GLY A 5 -15.97 0.78 12.30
N ARG A 6 -14.69 1.00 12.03
CA ARG A 6 -14.21 2.22 11.33
C ARG A 6 -13.38 1.89 10.09
N ARG A 7 -13.88 0.99 9.23
CA ARG A 7 -13.55 1.08 7.80
C ARG A 7 -14.28 2.31 7.27
N ARG A 8 -13.60 3.47 7.37
CA ARG A 8 -14.01 4.75 6.82
C ARG A 8 -14.40 4.53 5.36
N PHE A 9 -15.69 4.66 5.06
CA PHE A 9 -16.12 4.95 3.71
C PHE A 9 -15.47 6.27 3.33
N SER A 10 -14.56 6.26 2.36
CA SER A 10 -13.89 7.47 1.88
C SER A 10 -14.87 8.48 1.27
N TYR A 11 -16.08 8.03 0.90
CA TYR A 11 -17.15 8.87 0.35
C TYR A 11 -18.55 8.38 0.79
N SER A 12 -19.47 9.30 1.05
CA SER A 12 -20.89 9.02 1.36
C SER A 12 -21.60 8.23 0.25
N ASN A 13 -21.16 8.41 -1.01
CA ASN A 13 -21.71 7.73 -2.18
C ASN A 13 -21.23 6.25 -2.29
N ALA A 14 -20.21 5.86 -1.53
CA ALA A 14 -19.68 4.48 -1.53
C ALA A 14 -20.43 3.52 -0.58
N VAL A 15 -21.32 4.06 0.27
CA VAL A 15 -22.13 3.25 1.20
C VAL A 15 -23.10 2.37 0.43
N GLY A 16 -23.69 2.86 -0.68
CA GLY A 16 -24.59 2.07 -1.55
C GLY A 16 -23.88 1.01 -2.40
N ARG A 17 -22.57 1.14 -2.66
CA ARG A 17 -21.78 0.15 -3.43
C ARG A 17 -21.22 -0.99 -2.59
N SER A 18 -21.08 -0.78 -1.28
CA SER A 18 -20.56 -1.79 -0.35
C SER A 18 -21.65 -2.62 0.31
N TRP A 19 -22.90 -2.17 0.25
CA TRP A 19 -24.07 -2.91 0.69
C TRP A 19 -24.77 -3.54 -0.51
N MET A 20 -24.20 -4.64 -1.03
CA MET A 20 -24.96 -5.51 -1.94
C MET A 20 -26.23 -5.96 -1.25
N SER A 21 -27.38 -5.86 -1.94
CA SER A 21 -28.63 -6.38 -1.41
C SER A 21 -28.48 -7.88 -1.11
N GLN A 22 -29.19 -8.41 -0.09
CA GLN A 22 -29.11 -9.85 0.22
C GLN A 22 -29.41 -10.72 -1.01
N THR A 23 -30.31 -10.28 -1.88
CA THR A 23 -30.62 -10.91 -3.16
C THR A 23 -29.43 -10.89 -4.12
N GLU A 24 -28.71 -9.78 -4.25
CA GLU A 24 -27.52 -9.66 -5.10
C GLU A 24 -26.35 -10.51 -4.58
N ILE A 25 -26.19 -10.62 -3.26
CA ILE A 25 -25.24 -11.54 -2.63
C ILE A 25 -25.57 -12.99 -3.00
N VAL A 26 -26.86 -13.37 -2.95
CA VAL A 26 -27.30 -14.72 -3.34
C VAL A 26 -27.05 -14.96 -4.83
N PHE A 27 -27.44 -14.04 -5.72
CA PHE A 27 -27.20 -14.19 -7.16
C PHE A 27 -25.72 -14.29 -7.51
N SER A 28 -24.88 -13.44 -6.93
CA SER A 28 -23.43 -13.49 -7.14
C SER A 28 -22.80 -14.77 -6.59
N ARG A 29 -23.33 -15.33 -5.50
CA ARG A 29 -22.89 -16.63 -4.98
C ARG A 29 -23.29 -17.77 -5.93
N VAL A 30 -24.55 -17.81 -6.37
CA VAL A 30 -25.05 -18.83 -7.31
C VAL A 30 -24.29 -18.78 -8.65
N ALA A 31 -24.03 -17.58 -9.17
CA ALA A 31 -23.24 -17.42 -10.40
C ALA A 31 -21.82 -17.99 -10.25
N ARG A 32 -21.16 -17.74 -9.11
CA ARG A 32 -19.84 -18.31 -8.79
C ARG A 32 -19.89 -19.82 -8.64
N GLU A 33 -20.93 -20.37 -8.01
CA GLU A 33 -21.10 -21.81 -7.86
C GLU A 33 -21.36 -22.49 -9.22
N ARG A 34 -22.22 -21.93 -10.06
CA ARG A 34 -22.43 -22.42 -11.43
C ARG A 34 -21.15 -22.40 -12.26
N ALA A 35 -20.37 -21.32 -12.18
CA ALA A 35 -19.09 -21.22 -12.87
C ALA A 35 -18.10 -22.31 -12.41
N LYS A 36 -18.05 -22.62 -11.10
CA LYS A 36 -17.23 -23.72 -10.57
C LYS A 36 -17.69 -25.09 -11.05
N TRP A 37 -18.99 -25.34 -11.07
CA TRP A 37 -19.53 -26.60 -11.58
C TRP A 37 -19.29 -26.76 -13.08
N ALA A 38 -19.43 -25.67 -13.84
CA ALA A 38 -19.13 -25.67 -15.27
C ALA A 38 -17.64 -25.94 -15.54
N SER A 39 -16.74 -25.28 -14.81
CA SER A 39 -15.29 -25.52 -14.96
C SER A 39 -14.88 -26.92 -14.49
N PHE A 40 -15.51 -27.45 -13.44
CA PHE A 40 -15.31 -28.82 -12.99
C PHE A 40 -15.77 -29.83 -14.05
N ALA A 41 -16.97 -29.68 -14.59
CA ALA A 41 -17.48 -30.55 -15.64
C ALA A 41 -16.60 -30.50 -16.90
N LEU A 42 -16.18 -29.30 -17.31
CA LEU A 42 -15.28 -29.10 -18.44
C LEU A 42 -13.88 -29.69 -18.17
N GLY A 43 -13.44 -29.68 -16.91
CA GLY A 43 -12.17 -30.31 -16.51
C GLY A 43 -12.22 -31.83 -16.46
N VAL A 44 -13.34 -32.45 -16.06
CA VAL A 44 -13.41 -33.90 -15.82
C VAL A 44 -13.90 -34.69 -17.04
N LEU A 45 -14.78 -34.12 -17.87
CA LEU A 45 -15.36 -34.82 -19.02
C LEU A 45 -14.40 -35.12 -20.20
N PRO A 46 -13.34 -34.35 -20.50
CA PRO A 46 -12.50 -34.58 -21.67
C PRO A 46 -11.74 -35.91 -21.64
N ALA A 47 -11.21 -36.31 -20.48
CA ALA A 47 -10.44 -37.54 -20.33
C ALA A 47 -11.26 -38.82 -20.68
N PRO A 48 -12.46 -39.05 -20.11
CA PRO A 48 -13.27 -40.20 -20.48
C PRO A 48 -13.81 -40.11 -21.92
N LEU A 49 -14.14 -38.91 -22.42
CA LEU A 49 -14.57 -38.74 -23.81
C LEU A 49 -13.47 -39.12 -24.80
N LEU A 50 -12.23 -38.69 -24.57
CA LEU A 50 -11.07 -39.06 -25.40
C LEU A 50 -10.79 -40.56 -25.35
N ALA A 51 -10.95 -41.20 -24.19
CA ALA A 51 -10.78 -42.64 -24.04
C ALA A 51 -11.83 -43.46 -24.83
N VAL A 52 -13.07 -42.95 -24.95
CA VAL A 52 -14.13 -43.59 -25.74
C VAL A 52 -13.90 -43.44 -27.25
N LEU A 53 -13.40 -42.27 -27.68
CA LEU A 53 -13.14 -41.95 -29.09
C LEU A 53 -11.91 -42.65 -29.68
N CYS A 54 -10.95 -43.07 -28.85
CA CYS A 54 -9.75 -43.76 -29.30
C CYS A 54 -10.04 -45.24 -29.67
N PRO A 55 -9.76 -45.70 -30.91
CA PRO A 55 -9.88 -47.11 -31.27
C PRO A 55 -8.77 -47.94 -30.60
N GLY A 56 -9.10 -49.10 -30.03
CA GLY A 56 -8.14 -50.00 -29.38
C GLY A 56 -8.75 -50.94 -28.34
N ASP A 57 -7.92 -51.83 -27.79
CA ASP A 57 -8.28 -52.72 -26.68
C ASP A 57 -8.54 -51.91 -25.38
N ILE A 58 -9.28 -52.51 -24.44
CA ILE A 58 -9.66 -51.89 -23.15
C ILE A 58 -8.41 -51.42 -22.39
N VAL A 59 -7.32 -52.18 -22.45
CA VAL A 59 -6.05 -51.82 -21.80
C VAL A 59 -5.44 -50.54 -22.39
N PHE A 60 -5.51 -50.36 -23.71
CA PHE A 60 -5.02 -49.13 -24.34
C PHE A 60 -5.87 -47.92 -23.95
N LYS A 61 -7.21 -48.09 -23.92
CA LYS A 61 -8.15 -47.01 -23.53
C LYS A 61 -7.94 -46.53 -22.10
N THR A 62 -7.67 -47.44 -21.16
CA THR A 62 -7.39 -47.07 -19.76
C THR A 62 -6.07 -46.31 -19.62
N VAL A 63 -5.03 -46.68 -20.37
CA VAL A 63 -3.75 -45.94 -20.39
C VAL A 63 -3.94 -44.52 -20.95
N VAL A 64 -4.70 -44.36 -22.03
CA VAL A 64 -5.00 -43.02 -22.58
C VAL A 64 -5.83 -42.20 -21.59
N ALA A 65 -6.81 -42.80 -20.93
CA ALA A 65 -7.63 -42.12 -19.91
C ALA A 65 -6.78 -41.65 -18.72
N THR A 66 -5.90 -42.50 -18.19
CA THR A 66 -5.05 -42.15 -17.04
C THR A 66 -3.99 -41.12 -17.41
N ALA A 67 -3.39 -41.22 -18.59
CA ALA A 67 -2.41 -40.24 -19.07
C ALA A 67 -3.05 -38.85 -19.26
N THR A 68 -4.23 -38.78 -19.90
CA THR A 68 -4.95 -37.51 -20.08
C THR A 68 -5.43 -36.92 -18.76
N ALA A 69 -5.92 -37.74 -17.83
CA ALA A 69 -6.28 -37.30 -16.49
C ALA A 69 -5.07 -36.75 -15.71
N ALA A 70 -3.90 -37.39 -15.83
CA ALA A 70 -2.66 -36.92 -15.19
C ALA A 70 -2.21 -35.56 -15.74
N VAL A 71 -2.26 -35.37 -17.07
CA VAL A 71 -1.94 -34.07 -17.70
C VAL A 71 -2.91 -32.98 -17.26
N GLN A 72 -4.22 -33.28 -17.21
CA GLN A 72 -5.21 -32.32 -16.71
C GLN A 72 -4.96 -31.96 -15.24
N ALA A 73 -4.68 -32.93 -14.39
CA ALA A 73 -4.34 -32.69 -12.99
C ALA A 73 -3.11 -31.79 -12.86
N GLY A 74 -2.06 -32.04 -13.65
CA GLY A 74 -0.86 -31.19 -13.70
C GLY A 74 -1.16 -29.76 -14.13
N TYR A 75 -1.99 -29.57 -15.17
CA TYR A 75 -2.39 -28.23 -15.63
C TYR A 75 -3.16 -27.44 -14.55
N TYR A 76 -4.12 -28.08 -13.86
CA TYR A 76 -4.86 -27.43 -12.78
C TYR A 76 -3.98 -27.14 -11.56
N LEU A 77 -3.04 -28.02 -11.23
CA LEU A 77 -2.08 -27.79 -10.15
C LEU A 77 -1.19 -26.59 -10.44
N ALA A 78 -0.63 -26.50 -11.65
CA ALA A 78 0.19 -25.36 -12.08
C ALA A 78 -0.61 -24.05 -12.09
N SER A 79 -1.87 -24.09 -12.56
CA SER A 79 -2.76 -22.93 -12.54
C SER A 79 -3.09 -22.48 -11.11
N ALA A 80 -3.33 -23.43 -10.20
CA ALA A 80 -3.58 -23.14 -8.79
C ALA A 80 -2.35 -22.52 -8.13
N GLU A 81 -1.16 -23.08 -8.37
CA GLU A 81 0.11 -22.54 -7.87
C GLU A 81 0.34 -21.10 -8.35
N TYR A 82 0.10 -20.82 -9.62
CA TYR A 82 0.18 -19.46 -10.18
C TYR A 82 -0.72 -18.48 -9.42
N HIS A 83 -1.99 -18.83 -9.19
CA HIS A 83 -2.92 -17.98 -8.46
C HIS A 83 -2.54 -17.80 -6.98
N VAL A 84 -2.04 -18.85 -6.33
CA VAL A 84 -1.54 -18.79 -4.94
C VAL A 84 -0.31 -17.89 -4.83
N ALA A 85 0.62 -17.99 -5.78
CA ALA A 85 1.78 -17.12 -5.85
C ALA A 85 1.38 -15.64 -5.99
N ARG A 86 0.44 -15.34 -6.90
CA ARG A 86 -0.12 -13.98 -7.06
C ARG A 86 -0.83 -13.47 -5.81
N ALA A 87 -1.61 -14.31 -5.15
CA ALA A 87 -2.27 -13.93 -3.91
C ALA A 87 -1.25 -13.61 -2.80
N THR A 88 -0.18 -14.40 -2.72
CA THR A 88 0.90 -14.21 -1.74
C THR A 88 1.65 -12.91 -1.98
N GLU A 89 1.94 -12.58 -3.25
CA GLU A 89 2.52 -11.30 -3.65
C GLU A 89 1.63 -10.12 -3.24
N ALA A 90 0.32 -10.21 -3.50
CA ALA A 90 -0.61 -9.16 -3.09
C ALA A 90 -0.70 -8.99 -1.56
N VAL A 91 -0.59 -10.08 -0.80
CA VAL A 91 -0.58 -10.03 0.67
C VAL A 91 0.73 -9.45 1.20
N SER A 92 1.88 -9.82 0.63
CA SER A 92 3.18 -9.30 1.08
C SER A 92 3.29 -7.79 0.87
N ILE A 93 2.76 -7.29 -0.25
CA ILE A 93 2.65 -5.86 -0.54
C ILE A 93 1.79 -5.16 0.54
N LYS A 94 0.61 -5.70 0.85
CA LYS A 94 -0.26 -5.13 1.90
C LYS A 94 0.36 -5.18 3.29
N ALA A 95 1.07 -6.26 3.63
CA ALA A 95 1.76 -6.40 4.90
C ALA A 95 2.89 -5.36 5.04
N ARG A 96 3.64 -5.10 3.96
CA ARG A 96 4.65 -4.04 3.94
C ARG A 96 4.02 -2.66 4.17
N MET A 97 2.88 -2.38 3.55
CA MET A 97 2.19 -1.10 3.75
C MET A 97 1.62 -0.95 5.16
N ALA A 98 1.09 -2.02 5.74
CA ALA A 98 0.65 -2.02 7.13
C ALA A 98 1.84 -1.71 8.06
N ALA A 99 2.99 -2.35 7.85
CA ALA A 99 4.20 -2.08 8.64
C ALA A 99 4.67 -0.62 8.52
N VAL A 100 4.65 -0.04 7.30
CA VAL A 100 4.99 1.37 7.10
C VAL A 100 3.99 2.28 7.82
N ALA A 101 2.69 2.02 7.70
CA ALA A 101 1.65 2.76 8.40
C ALA A 101 1.84 2.70 9.93
N ASP A 102 2.21 1.54 10.47
CA ASP A 102 2.50 1.37 11.90
C ASP A 102 3.73 2.18 12.33
N THR A 103 4.79 2.25 11.51
CA THR A 103 5.95 3.09 11.84
C THR A 103 5.59 4.57 11.88
N TYR A 104 4.81 5.07 10.92
CA TYR A 104 4.32 6.45 10.93
C TYR A 104 3.36 6.73 12.08
N ALA A 105 2.47 5.79 12.42
CA ALA A 105 1.59 5.91 13.58
C ALA A 105 2.40 6.02 14.88
N ASN A 106 3.45 5.23 15.04
CA ASN A 106 4.35 5.28 16.19
C ASN A 106 5.15 6.59 16.24
N GLN A 107 5.60 7.11 15.10
CA GLN A 107 6.24 8.43 15.03
C GLN A 107 5.26 9.54 15.44
N ALA A 108 4.05 9.53 14.87
CA ALA A 108 3.01 10.50 15.18
C ALA A 108 2.62 10.47 16.67
N ALA A 109 2.53 9.28 17.28
CA ALA A 109 2.26 9.15 18.71
C ALA A 109 3.31 9.88 19.57
N ARG A 110 4.61 9.76 19.22
CA ARG A 110 5.71 10.46 19.91
C ARG A 110 5.61 11.97 19.76
N PHE A 111 5.26 12.47 18.57
CA PHE A 111 5.07 13.91 18.35
C PHE A 111 3.79 14.45 18.99
N SER A 112 2.72 13.65 19.09
CA SER A 112 1.48 14.06 19.74
C SER A 112 1.67 14.38 21.23
N ALA A 113 2.63 13.71 21.88
CA ALA A 113 2.98 13.97 23.27
C ALA A 113 3.77 15.28 23.47
N LEU A 114 4.41 15.81 22.41
CA LEU A 114 5.17 17.06 22.47
C LEU A 114 4.31 18.31 22.32
N LEU A 115 3.19 18.24 21.60
CA LEU A 115 2.29 19.38 21.37
C LEU A 115 1.72 20.00 22.67
N PRO A 116 1.29 19.23 23.69
CA PRO A 116 0.88 19.78 24.98
C PRO A 116 2.03 20.48 25.69
N PHE A 117 3.24 19.91 25.65
CA PHE A 117 4.42 20.47 26.30
C PHE A 117 4.82 21.82 25.70
N THR A 118 4.81 21.95 24.36
CA THR A 118 5.12 23.23 23.71
C THR A 118 4.08 24.30 24.00
N SER A 119 2.79 23.94 24.05
CA SER A 119 1.73 24.87 24.43
C SER A 119 1.82 25.32 25.90
N ALA A 120 2.15 24.41 26.82
CA ALA A 120 2.35 24.72 28.23
C ALA A 120 3.59 25.62 28.44
N LEU A 121 4.68 25.36 27.71
CA LEU A 121 5.89 26.16 27.79
C LEU A 121 5.67 27.58 27.23
N ALA A 122 4.93 27.72 26.13
CA ALA A 122 4.51 29.03 25.62
C ALA A 122 3.65 29.80 26.65
N GLY A 123 2.73 29.12 27.33
CA GLY A 123 1.93 29.69 28.42
C GLY A 123 2.79 30.13 29.61
N LEU A 124 3.80 29.34 29.99
CA LEU A 124 4.75 29.69 31.06
C LEU A 124 5.60 30.91 30.66
N CYS A 125 6.10 30.97 29.42
CA CYS A 125 6.85 32.15 28.94
C CYS A 125 5.99 33.41 28.95
N ALA A 126 4.70 33.33 28.59
CA ALA A 126 3.78 34.46 28.67
C ALA A 126 3.53 34.90 30.12
N ALA A 127 3.32 33.96 31.05
CA ALA A 127 3.11 34.25 32.46
C ALA A 127 4.36 34.87 33.12
N VAL A 128 5.55 34.40 32.78
CA VAL A 128 6.80 34.99 33.27
C VAL A 128 7.04 36.37 32.65
N ALA A 129 6.68 36.59 31.38
CA ALA A 129 6.74 37.92 30.76
C ALA A 129 5.90 38.94 31.55
N THR A 130 4.66 38.57 31.93
CA THR A 130 3.79 39.44 32.72
C THR A 130 4.35 39.73 34.10
N ALA A 131 4.93 38.74 34.79
CA ALA A 131 5.55 38.93 36.10
C ALA A 131 6.83 39.80 36.03
N VAL A 132 7.61 39.69 34.95
CA VAL A 132 8.84 40.46 34.78
C VAL A 132 8.56 41.92 34.43
N VAL A 133 7.47 42.22 33.71
CA VAL A 133 7.05 43.61 33.43
C VAL A 133 6.79 44.38 34.73
N GLU A 134 6.28 43.73 35.76
CA GLU A 134 6.02 44.36 37.07
C GLU A 134 7.30 44.68 37.85
N VAL A 135 8.38 43.92 37.64
CA VAL A 135 9.66 44.07 38.36
C VAL A 135 10.64 44.96 37.60
N ASN A 136 10.75 44.79 36.27
CA ASN A 136 11.62 45.59 35.42
C ASN A 136 11.11 45.61 33.96
N PRO A 137 10.52 46.71 33.49
CA PRO A 137 9.93 46.80 32.16
C PRO A 137 10.96 46.67 31.03
N GLY A 138 12.26 46.92 31.30
CA GLY A 138 13.33 46.78 30.30
C GLY A 138 13.60 45.33 29.86
N LEU A 139 13.25 44.33 30.68
CA LEU A 139 13.42 42.91 30.36
C LEU A 139 12.18 42.27 29.72
N SER A 140 11.08 43.01 29.63
CA SER A 140 9.80 42.51 29.10
C SER A 140 9.89 42.00 27.65
N ALA A 141 10.82 42.52 26.86
CA ALA A 141 11.00 42.14 25.46
C ALA A 141 11.66 40.76 25.26
N ILE A 142 12.34 40.21 26.26
CA ILE A 142 13.11 38.96 26.14
C ILE A 142 12.21 37.72 26.23
N PHE A 143 11.11 37.79 26.99
CA PHE A 143 10.22 36.65 27.16
C PHE A 143 9.33 36.35 25.94
N PRO A 144 8.77 37.35 25.23
CA PRO A 144 8.06 37.14 23.97
C PRO A 144 8.96 36.57 22.86
N THR A 145 10.25 36.93 22.82
CA THR A 145 11.19 36.39 21.81
C THR A 145 11.50 34.93 22.07
N ILE A 146 11.64 34.51 23.32
CA ILE A 146 11.78 33.09 23.69
C ILE A 146 10.49 32.32 23.37
N GLY A 147 9.32 32.87 23.69
CA GLY A 147 8.02 32.28 23.35
C GLY A 147 7.83 32.11 21.83
N ALA A 148 8.22 33.11 21.04
CA ALA A 148 8.21 33.04 19.58
C ALA A 148 9.17 31.96 19.03
N LEU A 149 10.34 31.77 19.66
CA LEU A 149 11.29 30.70 19.29
C LEU A 149 10.68 29.30 19.49
N PHE A 150 9.98 29.07 20.61
CA PHE A 150 9.31 27.79 20.87
C PHE A 150 8.10 27.56 19.96
N ALA A 151 7.34 28.61 19.65
CA ALA A 151 6.25 28.54 18.66
C ALA A 151 6.79 28.22 17.25
N ALA A 152 7.92 28.83 16.87
CA ALA A 152 8.59 28.53 15.62
C ALA A 152 9.09 27.07 15.58
N ALA A 153 9.73 26.58 16.64
CA ALA A 153 10.16 25.18 16.74
C ALA A 153 8.99 24.19 16.61
N ALA A 154 7.84 24.48 17.23
CA ALA A 154 6.64 23.65 17.10
C ALA A 154 6.09 23.64 15.66
N SER A 155 6.14 24.78 14.95
CA SER A 155 5.71 24.86 13.55
C SER A 155 6.60 24.02 12.61
N VAL A 156 7.91 23.95 12.86
CA VAL A 156 8.84 23.09 12.11
C VAL A 156 8.51 21.62 12.32
N SER A 157 8.28 21.18 13.56
CA SER A 157 7.89 19.79 13.84
C SER A 157 6.57 19.41 13.18
N LYS A 158 5.60 20.33 13.15
CA LYS A 158 4.33 20.12 12.43
C LYS A 158 4.56 20.00 10.92
N ALA A 159 5.35 20.88 10.32
CA ALA A 159 5.66 20.86 8.89
C ALA A 159 6.36 19.56 8.48
N CYS A 160 7.29 19.04 9.30
CA CYS A 160 7.90 17.73 9.06
C CYS A 160 6.87 16.60 9.09
N CYS A 161 5.94 16.60 10.05
CA CYS A 161 4.89 15.58 10.12
C CYS A 161 3.95 15.64 8.90
N GLU A 162 3.61 16.83 8.41
CA GLU A 162 2.79 17.00 7.21
C GLU A 162 3.54 16.52 5.96
N ALA A 163 4.82 16.88 5.80
CA ALA A 163 5.67 16.40 4.71
C ALA A 163 5.79 14.87 4.71
N ASP A 164 6.07 14.26 5.88
CA ASP A 164 6.17 12.81 6.04
C ASP A 164 4.84 12.11 5.72
N SER A 165 3.71 12.68 6.16
CA SER A 165 2.39 12.14 5.85
C SER A 165 2.04 12.23 4.36
N SER A 166 2.46 13.32 3.69
CA SER A 166 2.24 13.51 2.26
C SER A 166 3.08 12.54 1.41
N ALA A 167 4.33 12.29 1.81
CA ALA A 167 5.20 11.31 1.18
C ALA A 167 4.66 9.87 1.36
N ALA A 168 4.16 9.55 2.56
CA ALA A 168 3.51 8.27 2.82
C ALA A 168 2.25 8.07 1.98
N TYR A 169 1.46 9.13 1.78
CA TYR A 169 0.26 9.11 0.95
C TYR A 169 0.59 8.91 -0.53
N GLN A 170 1.61 9.62 -1.05
CA GLN A 170 2.09 9.45 -2.42
C GLN A 170 2.60 8.03 -2.66
N ALA A 171 3.40 7.47 -1.75
CA ALA A 171 3.86 6.08 -1.86
C ALA A 171 2.70 5.07 -1.82
N ALA A 172 1.63 5.35 -1.08
CA ALA A 172 0.43 4.52 -1.07
C ALA A 172 -0.39 4.65 -2.35
N ASP A 173 -0.46 5.85 -2.94
CA ASP A 173 -1.15 6.09 -4.20
C ASP A 173 -0.40 5.48 -5.39
N ASP A 174 0.92 5.65 -5.45
CA ASP A 174 1.80 5.01 -6.44
C ASP A 174 1.61 3.49 -6.44
N LEU A 175 1.50 2.89 -5.25
CA LEU A 175 1.28 1.47 -5.08
C LEU A 175 -0.14 1.05 -5.48
N ALA A 176 -1.15 1.88 -5.21
CA ALA A 176 -2.53 1.62 -5.61
C ALA A 176 -2.72 1.70 -7.14
N ASN A 177 -1.91 2.53 -7.79
CA ASN A 177 -1.90 2.74 -9.24
C ASN A 177 -1.03 1.72 -10.00
N ILE A 178 -0.33 0.80 -9.32
CA ILE A 178 0.37 -0.30 -10.00
C ILE A 178 -0.71 -1.13 -10.71
N PRO A 179 -0.73 -1.15 -12.06
CA PRO A 179 -1.70 -1.96 -12.77
C PRO A 179 -1.46 -3.43 -12.38
N PRO A 180 -2.52 -4.26 -12.30
CA PRO A 180 -2.35 -5.68 -12.13
C PRO A 180 -1.40 -6.15 -13.23
N VAL A 181 -0.26 -6.75 -12.84
CA VAL A 181 0.75 -7.23 -13.77
C VAL A 181 0.10 -8.31 -14.63
N ASP A 182 -0.38 -7.89 -15.79
CA ASP A 182 -0.97 -8.78 -16.77
C ASP A 182 0.14 -9.71 -17.24
N GLY A 183 -0.14 -11.01 -17.32
CA GLY A 183 0.89 -12.03 -17.58
C GLY A 183 1.66 -11.83 -18.90
N SER A 184 1.18 -10.94 -19.77
CA SER A 184 1.81 -10.55 -21.04
C SER A 184 3.03 -9.62 -20.89
N ASP A 185 3.24 -8.96 -19.75
CA ASP A 185 4.39 -8.07 -19.52
C ASP A 185 5.60 -8.79 -18.87
N LEU A 186 5.51 -10.11 -18.64
CA LEU A 186 6.67 -10.95 -18.28
C LEU A 186 7.49 -11.27 -19.52
N THR A 187 8.40 -10.36 -19.89
CA THR A 187 9.45 -10.68 -20.85
C THR A 187 10.57 -11.45 -20.12
N ILE A 188 10.89 -12.64 -20.63
CA ILE A 188 12.06 -13.38 -20.18
C ILE A 188 13.26 -12.72 -20.85
N ASP A 189 14.23 -12.25 -20.06
CA ASP A 189 15.46 -11.71 -20.63
C ASP A 189 16.25 -12.81 -21.36
N ALA A 190 17.26 -12.42 -22.15
CA ALA A 190 18.11 -13.38 -22.88
C ALA A 190 18.84 -14.39 -21.96
N SER A 191 18.86 -14.16 -20.64
CA SER A 191 19.44 -15.08 -19.65
C SER A 191 18.44 -16.08 -19.07
N GLY A 192 17.20 -16.08 -19.55
CA GLY A 192 16.15 -16.98 -19.07
C GLY A 192 15.52 -16.52 -17.76
N ARG A 193 15.82 -15.30 -17.27
CA ARG A 193 15.26 -14.79 -16.03
C ARG A 193 14.00 -13.98 -16.30
N PRO A 194 12.90 -14.24 -15.58
CA PRO A 194 11.73 -13.39 -15.65
C PRO A 194 12.10 -12.01 -15.10
N THR A 195 12.09 -10.99 -15.95
CA THR A 195 12.30 -9.60 -15.56
C THR A 195 11.03 -8.82 -15.82
N ILE A 196 10.53 -8.17 -14.76
CA ILE A 196 9.41 -7.25 -14.88
C ILE A 196 9.98 -5.97 -15.50
N VAL A 197 9.63 -5.68 -16.75
CA VAL A 197 9.93 -4.38 -17.35
C VAL A 197 8.80 -3.44 -16.95
N PRO A 198 9.01 -2.48 -16.04
CA PRO A 198 7.96 -1.52 -15.68
C PRO A 198 7.61 -0.70 -16.91
N ARG A 199 6.43 -0.96 -17.48
CA ARG A 199 5.90 -0.24 -18.62
C ARG A 199 5.48 1.16 -18.15
N GLY A 200 6.29 2.16 -18.46
CA GLY A 200 6.00 3.57 -18.14
C GLY A 200 6.81 4.18 -16.99
N SER A 201 7.99 3.64 -16.65
CA SER A 201 8.98 4.43 -15.90
C SER A 201 9.60 5.49 -16.83
N ASP A 202 8.80 6.47 -17.23
CA ASP A 202 9.34 7.76 -17.63
C ASP A 202 10.21 8.23 -16.46
N LYS A 203 11.47 8.55 -16.75
CA LYS A 203 12.51 8.88 -15.75
C LYS A 203 12.20 10.11 -14.88
N GLU A 204 10.98 10.65 -14.96
CA GLU A 204 10.57 11.89 -14.32
C GLU A 204 9.94 11.67 -12.93
N THR A 205 9.43 10.48 -12.59
CA THR A 205 8.75 10.26 -11.30
C THR A 205 9.70 10.17 -10.09
N PHE A 206 11.01 10.04 -10.31
CA PHE A 206 12.03 10.14 -9.24
C PHE A 206 12.60 11.56 -9.05
N ALA A 207 12.15 12.54 -9.83
CA ALA A 207 12.50 13.95 -9.63
C ALA A 207 12.07 14.57 -8.28
N PRO A 208 10.98 14.16 -7.58
CA PRO A 208 10.57 14.85 -6.36
C PRO A 208 11.54 14.59 -5.20
N ILE A 209 12.14 13.39 -5.09
CA ILE A 209 13.09 13.08 -4.01
C ILE A 209 14.37 13.90 -4.18
N ALA A 210 14.86 14.07 -5.41
CA ALA A 210 16.02 14.93 -5.69
C ALA A 210 15.74 16.42 -5.39
N LYS A 211 14.53 16.91 -5.70
CA LYS A 211 14.11 18.29 -5.37
C LYS A 211 13.93 18.51 -3.87
N ILE A 212 13.42 17.53 -3.14
CA ILE A 212 13.29 17.60 -1.67
C ILE A 212 14.69 17.59 -1.03
N GLN A 213 15.61 16.74 -1.50
CA GLN A 213 16.99 16.70 -1.02
C GLN A 213 17.73 18.02 -1.30
N SER A 214 17.52 18.66 -2.47
CA SER A 214 18.14 19.95 -2.78
C SER A 214 17.58 21.09 -1.92
N ALA A 215 16.27 21.08 -1.62
CA ALA A 215 15.64 22.05 -0.72
C ALA A 215 16.12 21.87 0.73
N LEU A 216 16.31 20.63 1.17
CA LEU A 216 16.86 20.31 2.50
C LEU A 216 18.32 20.76 2.63
N ASN A 217 19.15 20.53 1.60
CA ASN A 217 20.53 20.99 1.56
C ASN A 217 20.63 22.52 1.53
N PHE A 218 19.70 23.19 0.84
CA PHE A 218 19.59 24.65 0.84
C PHE A 218 19.24 25.19 2.24
N LEU A 219 18.28 24.58 2.94
CA LEU A 219 17.92 24.95 4.31
C LEU A 219 19.02 24.64 5.33
N ARG A 220 19.86 23.63 5.08
CA ARG A 220 21.00 23.28 5.93
C ARG A 220 22.20 24.21 5.77
N GLY A 221 22.16 25.14 4.80
CA GLY A 221 23.25 26.09 4.55
C GLY A 221 24.50 25.44 3.95
N GLU A 222 24.43 24.18 3.53
CA GLU A 222 25.54 23.53 2.81
C GLU A 222 25.52 24.04 1.36
N LYS A 223 26.42 24.98 1.06
CA LYS A 223 26.68 25.40 -0.31
C LYS A 223 27.04 24.16 -1.13
N ALA A 224 26.23 23.85 -2.13
CA ALA A 224 26.45 22.77 -3.08
C ALA A 224 27.87 22.89 -3.66
N GLN A 225 28.78 21.99 -3.24
CA GLN A 225 30.01 21.77 -3.96
C GLN A 225 29.65 21.05 -5.26
N ASN A 226 29.75 21.78 -6.36
CA ASN A 226 29.58 21.27 -7.73
C ASN A 226 30.50 20.06 -7.94
N VAL A 227 29.91 18.88 -8.10
CA VAL A 227 30.60 17.72 -8.68
C VAL A 227 30.10 17.63 -10.12
N PHE A 228 31.00 17.92 -11.06
CA PHE A 228 30.85 17.65 -12.49
C PHE A 228 30.95 16.15 -12.77
#